data_AF-A0A919HTR4-F1
#
_entry.id   AF-A0A919HTR4-F1
#
_cell.length_a   1.000
_cell.length_b   1.000
_cell.length_c   1.000
_cell.angle_alpha   90.00
_cell.angle_beta   90.00
_cell.angle_gamma   90.00
#
_symmetry.space_group_name_H-M   'P 1'
#
loop_
_entity.id
_entity.type
_entity.pdbx_description
1 polymer ?
#
loop_
_entity_poly.entity_id
_entity_poly.type
_entity_poly.pdbx_seq_one_letter_code
_entity_poly.pdbx_strand_id
1 'polypeptide(L)'
;MPVPPVVDDLLAARGYINPLTAMLMLKRWPVAGRHLVLTAASSSCASLLGQWALAMGARSVSGIIRSPQHRARRNRPGSIRSSIPTGR
;
A
#
# COMPACT_ATOMS: atom_id res chain seq x y z
N MET A 1 16.12 -15.90 0.29
CA MET A 1 16.64 -14.58 0.69
C MET A 1 16.90 -14.63 2.19
N PRO A 2 18.12 -14.31 2.66
CA PRO A 2 18.42 -14.29 4.09
C PRO A 2 17.70 -13.11 4.75
N VAL A 3 17.13 -13.35 5.94
CA VAL A 3 16.53 -12.30 6.77
C VAL A 3 17.66 -11.56 7.50
N PRO A 4 17.71 -10.21 7.47
CA PRO A 4 18.70 -9.47 8.22
C PRO A 4 18.56 -9.77 9.73
N PRO A 5 19.66 -9.94 10.49
CA PRO A 5 19.61 -10.37 11.89
C PRO A 5 18.93 -9.35 12.83
N VAL A 6 18.74 -8.11 12.37
CA VAL A 6 18.01 -7.05 13.09
C VAL A 6 16.49 -7.17 12.96
N VAL A 7 16.00 -8.02 12.04
CA VAL A 7 14.56 -8.19 11.80
C VAL A 7 14.08 -9.40 12.58
N ASP A 8 13.17 -9.15 13.52
CA ASP A 8 12.45 -10.18 14.27
C ASP A 8 11.78 -11.22 13.35
N ASP A 9 11.84 -12.50 13.73
CA ASP A 9 11.35 -13.61 12.91
C ASP A 9 9.85 -13.50 12.58
N LEU A 10 9.04 -13.02 13.52
CA LEU A 10 7.60 -12.83 13.30
C LEU A 10 7.36 -11.68 12.32
N LEU A 11 8.14 -10.61 12.40
CA LEU A 11 8.13 -9.54 11.41
C LEU A 11 8.59 -10.04 10.04
N ALA A 12 9.64 -10.85 9.98
CA ALA A 12 10.17 -11.42 8.76
C ALA A 12 9.16 -12.34 8.06
N ALA A 13 8.51 -13.23 8.81
CA ALA A 13 7.49 -14.13 8.31
C ALA A 13 6.31 -13.39 7.67
N ARG A 14 5.90 -12.26 8.26
CA ARG A 14 4.81 -11.40 7.75
C ARG A 14 5.25 -10.47 6.62
N GLY A 15 6.54 -10.18 6.57
CA GLY A 15 7.17 -9.23 5.65
C GLY A 15 7.44 -9.78 4.26
N TYR A 16 7.10 -11.03 3.94
CA TYR A 16 7.40 -11.58 2.62
C TYR A 16 6.28 -11.39 1.59
N ILE A 17 5.10 -11.95 1.84
CA ILE A 17 4.04 -12.08 0.82
C ILE A 17 3.52 -10.72 0.34
N ASN A 18 3.19 -9.82 1.26
CA ASN A 18 2.60 -8.52 0.91
C ASN A 18 3.61 -7.60 0.18
N PRO A 19 4.86 -7.42 0.70
CA PRO A 19 5.88 -6.68 -0.02
C PRO A 19 6.22 -7.28 -1.39
N LEU A 20 6.37 -8.61 -1.49
CA LEU A 20 6.68 -9.25 -2.77
C LEU A 20 5.55 -9.02 -3.78
N THR A 21 4.29 -9.24 -3.37
CA THR A 21 3.12 -9.00 -4.23
C THR A 21 3.09 -7.57 -4.73
N ALA A 22 3.20 -6.58 -3.83
CA ALA A 22 3.20 -5.16 -4.21
C ALA A 22 4.32 -4.83 -5.21
N MET A 23 5.52 -5.36 -5.00
CA MET A 23 6.67 -5.15 -5.89
C MET A 23 6.43 -5.76 -7.27
N LEU A 24 5.89 -6.98 -7.33
CA LEU A 24 5.58 -7.65 -8.60
C LEU A 24 4.49 -6.88 -9.37
N MET A 25 3.49 -6.33 -8.68
CA MET A 25 2.49 -5.48 -9.32
C MET A 25 3.13 -4.22 -9.92
N LEU A 26 3.98 -3.51 -9.17
CA LEU A 26 4.63 -2.30 -9.67
C LEU A 26 5.62 -2.55 -10.81
N LYS A 27 6.28 -3.72 -10.82
CA LYS A 27 7.12 -4.13 -11.96
C LYS A 27 6.30 -4.45 -13.20
N ARG A 28 5.10 -5.01 -13.03
CA ARG A 28 4.22 -5.40 -14.12
C ARG A 28 3.49 -4.21 -14.74
N TRP A 29 3.11 -3.22 -13.94
CA TRP A 29 2.33 -2.06 -14.39
C TRP A 29 3.06 -0.74 -14.15
N PRO A 30 3.46 -0.02 -15.21
CA PRO A 30 4.05 1.32 -15.05
C PRO A 30 3.07 2.27 -14.35
N VAL A 31 3.54 2.96 -13.32
CA VAL A 31 2.71 3.86 -12.49
C VAL A 31 3.08 5.33 -12.59
N ALA A 32 4.25 5.65 -13.15
CA ALA A 32 4.74 7.03 -13.27
C ALA A 32 3.73 7.92 -14.03
N GLY A 33 3.42 9.08 -13.45
CA GLY A 33 2.45 10.04 -13.98
C GLY A 33 0.98 9.64 -13.88
N ARG A 34 0.65 8.46 -13.30
CA ARG A 34 -0.73 7.93 -13.27
C ARG A 34 -1.44 8.21 -11.95
N HIS A 35 -2.77 8.25 -12.01
CA HIS A 35 -3.65 8.24 -10.84
C HIS A 35 -4.07 6.80 -10.56
N LEU A 36 -3.83 6.32 -9.34
CA LEU A 36 -4.17 4.95 -8.93
C LEU A 36 -5.36 4.94 -7.98
N VAL A 37 -6.18 3.90 -8.07
CA VAL A 37 -7.22 3.56 -7.10
C VAL A 37 -6.92 2.19 -6.53
N LEU A 38 -6.84 2.09 -5.20
CA LEU A 38 -6.58 0.86 -4.47
C LEU A 38 -7.82 0.45 -3.69
N THR A 39 -8.31 -0.76 -3.94
CA THR A 39 -9.32 -1.39 -3.08
C THR A 39 -8.67 -1.94 -1.82
N ALA A 40 -9.48 -2.17 -0.78
CA ALA A 40 -9.00 -2.65 0.52
C ALA A 40 -7.79 -1.84 1.02
N ALA A 41 -7.87 -0.51 0.92
CA ALA A 41 -6.73 0.38 1.15
C ALA A 41 -6.20 0.36 2.58
N SER A 42 -6.94 -0.25 3.52
CA SER A 42 -6.52 -0.52 4.89
C SER A 42 -5.63 -1.76 5.05
N SER A 43 -5.49 -2.60 4.02
CA SER A 43 -4.61 -3.77 4.04
C SER A 43 -3.13 -3.37 4.01
N SER A 44 -2.27 -4.24 4.53
CA SER A 44 -0.82 -4.05 4.48
C SER A 44 -0.30 -4.00 3.04
N CYS A 45 -0.81 -4.86 2.15
CA CYS A 45 -0.40 -4.90 0.75
C CYS A 45 -0.77 -3.60 0.01
N ALA A 46 -2.02 -3.13 0.11
CA ALA A 46 -2.45 -1.88 -0.52
C ALA A 46 -1.67 -0.66 0.03
N SER A 47 -1.32 -0.69 1.31
CA SER A 47 -0.51 0.37 1.93
C SER A 47 0.89 0.43 1.32
N LEU A 48 1.57 -0.72 1.21
CA LEU A 48 2.89 -0.82 0.58
C LEU A 48 2.84 -0.44 -0.91
N LEU A 49 1.86 -0.98 -1.64
CA LEU A 49 1.66 -0.72 -3.05
C LEU A 49 1.49 0.78 -3.33
N GLY A 50 0.66 1.48 -2.56
CA GLY A 50 0.48 2.91 -2.78
C GLY A 50 1.67 3.77 -2.34
N GLN A 51 2.35 3.39 -1.26
CA GLN A 51 3.59 4.09 -0.84
C GLN A 51 4.67 3.99 -1.90
N TRP A 52 4.92 2.78 -2.41
CA TRP A 52 5.92 2.57 -3.46
C TRP A 52 5.48 3.12 -4.81
N ALA A 53 4.18 3.08 -5.15
CA ALA A 53 3.68 3.74 -6.36
C ALA A 53 3.99 5.24 -6.36
N LEU A 54 3.76 5.93 -5.23
CA LEU A 54 4.12 7.35 -5.08
C LEU A 54 5.63 7.56 -5.22
N ALA A 55 6.44 6.73 -4.56
CA ALA A 55 7.90 6.79 -4.68
C ALA A 55 8.40 6.54 -6.11
N MET A 56 7.65 5.77 -6.92
CA MET A 56 7.92 5.50 -8.33
C MET A 56 7.28 6.53 -9.29
N GLY A 57 6.79 7.66 -8.77
CA GLY A 57 6.31 8.78 -9.57
C GLY A 57 4.83 8.74 -9.93
N ALA A 58 4.02 7.91 -9.27
CA ALA A 58 2.56 8.02 -9.40
C ALA A 58 2.09 9.44 -9.03
N ARG A 59 1.18 9.99 -9.84
CA ARG A 59 0.64 11.34 -9.64
C ARG A 59 -0.26 11.42 -8.42
N SER A 60 -1.05 10.37 -8.16
CA SER A 60 -1.80 10.23 -6.92
C SER A 60 -2.16 8.78 -6.65
N VAL A 61 -2.42 8.46 -5.39
CA VAL A 61 -3.05 7.19 -5.00
C VAL A 61 -4.26 7.49 -4.12
N SER A 62 -5.40 6.97 -4.56
CA SER A 62 -6.67 7.00 -3.83
C SER A 62 -7.01 5.59 -3.34
N GLY A 63 -7.61 5.48 -2.16
CA GLY A 63 -7.89 4.22 -1.50
C GLY A 63 -9.36 4.08 -1.14
N ILE A 64 -9.92 2.89 -1.33
CA ILE A 64 -11.29 2.55 -0.92
C ILE A 64 -11.21 1.74 0.37
N ILE A 65 -11.97 2.17 1.38
CA ILE A 65 -12.09 1.48 2.67
C ILE A 65 -13.57 1.18 2.98
N ARG A 66 -13.80 0.12 3.76
CA ARG A 66 -15.16 -0.32 4.13
C ARG A 66 -15.70 0.29 5.43
N SER A 67 -14.85 0.89 6.27
CA SER A 67 -15.32 1.60 7.47
C SER A 67 -14.38 2.73 7.89
N PRO A 68 -14.90 3.79 8.54
CA PRO A 68 -14.10 4.93 9.02
C PRO A 68 -13.03 4.57 10.04
N GLN A 69 -13.26 3.52 10.86
CA GLN A 69 -12.31 3.04 11.86
C GLN A 69 -10.95 2.65 11.23
N HIS A 70 -10.94 2.33 9.93
CA HIS A 70 -9.73 2.01 9.19
C HIS A 70 -8.98 3.24 8.65
N ARG A 71 -9.50 4.46 8.82
CA ARG A 71 -8.79 5.72 8.46
C ARG A 71 -7.66 6.04 9.45
N ALA A 72 -7.81 5.62 10.71
CA ALA A 72 -7.06 6.19 11.85
C ALA A 72 -5.57 5.81 11.93
N ARG A 73 -5.06 4.84 11.15
CA ARG A 73 -3.64 4.43 11.22
C ARG A 73 -2.66 5.31 10.43
N ARG A 74 -3.05 6.49 9.94
CA ARG A 74 -2.43 7.05 8.72
C ARG A 74 -2.00 8.53 8.71
N ASN A 75 -1.46 9.05 9.82
CA ASN A 75 -0.74 10.33 9.85
C ASN A 75 0.79 10.14 9.70
N ARG A 76 1.24 9.49 8.62
CA ARG A 76 2.67 9.43 8.24
C ARG A 76 2.87 10.00 6.83
N PRO A 77 4.01 10.65 6.54
CA PRO A 77 4.32 11.13 5.20
C PRO A 77 4.28 9.98 4.18
N GLY A 78 3.68 10.22 3.00
CA GLY A 78 3.47 9.20 1.95
C GLY A 78 2.15 8.42 2.03
N SER A 79 1.15 8.89 2.79
CA SER A 79 -0.13 8.21 2.94
C SER A 79 -1.07 8.35 1.73
N ILE A 80 -1.74 7.25 1.40
CA ILE A 80 -2.77 7.15 0.36
C ILE A 80 -4.04 7.90 0.80
N ARG A 81 -4.63 8.74 -0.06
CA ARG A 81 -5.90 9.43 0.21
C ARG A 81 -7.05 8.42 0.19
N SER A 82 -7.77 8.20 1.29
CA SER A 82 -8.87 7.22 1.30
C SER A 82 -10.27 7.87 1.29
N SER A 83 -11.18 7.35 0.47
CA SER A 83 -12.62 7.64 0.48
C SER A 83 -13.43 6.39 0.86
N ILE A 84 -14.58 6.60 1.51
CA ILE A 84 -15.59 5.57 1.70
C ILE A 84 -16.53 5.68 0.50
N PRO A 85 -16.86 4.59 -0.21
CA PRO A 85 -17.81 4.65 -1.29
C PRO A 85 -19.18 5.03 -0.73
N THR A 86 -19.68 6.23 -1.07
CA THR A 86 -21.07 6.61 -0.84
C THR A 86 -21.90 5.97 -1.95
N GLY A 87 -22.57 4.86 -1.63
CA GLY A 87 -23.59 4.30 -2.51
C GLY A 87 -24.74 5.28 -2.65
N ARG A 88 -25.14 5.56 -3.90
CA ARG A 88 -26.52 5.93 -4.22
C ARG A 88 -27.29 4.65 -4.47
#